data_AF-A0A952NF95-F1
#
_entry.id   AF-A0A952NF95-F1
#
_cell.length_a   1.000
_cell.length_b   1.000
_cell.length_c   1.000
_cell.angle_alpha   90.00
_cell.angle_beta   90.00
_cell.angle_gamma   90.00
#
_symmetry.space_group_name_H-M   'P 1'
#
loop_
_entity.id
_entity.type
_entity.pdbx_description
1 polymer ?
#
loop_
_entity_poly.entity_id
_entity_poly.type
_entity_poly.pdbx_seq_one_letter_code
_entity_poly.pdbx_strand_id
1 'polypeptide(L)'
;MLEQGRYNYYEILELPTTAPQHEVTTAYERAKATYSGENPAIYTIFSDHEARELLTLIEEAYAILGNKTLRGIYDQRLLGGQAQPKELSYQSILTASRALFPENKPEEKKNEYKIDEIFEKKISDCKEWDGEFLKKVREYKCIGLDRMSEKTKINSYYLNALEGMDPSGLPAPVFVRGYVIQVAKFLGLNDKTVADSYMKIFRARTEPQHARSK
;
A
#
# COMPACT_ATOMS: atom_id res chain seq x y z
N MET A 1 -11.44 31.13 -11.59
CA MET A 1 -11.44 30.10 -12.67
C MET A 1 -10.04 30.03 -13.27
N LEU A 2 -9.20 29.13 -12.76
CA LEU A 2 -7.85 28.92 -13.28
C LEU A 2 -7.98 28.17 -14.62
N GLU A 3 -7.54 28.78 -15.72
CA GLU A 3 -7.61 28.19 -17.05
C GLU A 3 -6.78 26.89 -17.13
N GLN A 4 -7.45 25.74 -17.15
CA GLN A 4 -6.82 24.44 -17.38
C GLN A 4 -6.20 24.43 -18.78
N GLY A 5 -4.86 24.36 -18.85
CA GLY A 5 -4.12 24.17 -20.10
C GLY A 5 -3.03 25.20 -20.40
N ARG A 6 -2.83 26.21 -19.53
CA ARG A 6 -1.74 27.19 -19.73
C ARG A 6 -0.40 26.74 -19.14
N TYR A 7 -0.41 25.95 -18.07
CA TYR A 7 0.79 25.63 -17.30
C TYR A 7 1.15 24.14 -17.37
N ASN A 8 2.45 23.86 -17.53
CA ASN A 8 3.01 22.52 -17.46
C ASN A 8 3.40 22.14 -16.02
N TYR A 9 3.72 20.87 -15.76
CA TYR A 9 3.99 20.39 -14.39
C TYR A 9 5.26 20.99 -13.76
N TYR A 10 6.22 21.46 -14.57
CA TYR A 10 7.38 22.21 -14.05
C TYR A 10 6.97 23.61 -13.62
N GLU A 11 6.13 24.28 -14.39
CA GLU A 11 5.60 25.61 -14.06
C GLU A 11 4.71 25.56 -12.81
N ILE A 12 3.90 24.50 -12.65
CA ILE A 12 3.07 24.29 -11.46
C ILE A 12 3.91 24.16 -10.18
N LEU A 13 5.09 23.53 -10.26
CA LEU A 13 6.02 23.42 -9.12
C LEU A 13 7.04 24.57 -9.06
N GLU A 14 6.95 25.55 -9.96
CA GLU A 14 7.90 26.66 -10.10
C GLU A 14 9.37 26.20 -10.30
N LEU A 15 9.57 25.20 -11.15
CA LEU A 15 10.87 24.60 -11.44
C LEU A 15 11.26 24.77 -12.92
N PRO A 16 12.57 24.81 -13.23
CA PRO A 16 13.03 24.64 -14.60
C PRO A 16 12.88 23.17 -15.06
N THR A 17 12.73 22.94 -16.37
CA THR A 17 12.64 21.58 -16.94
C THR A 17 13.89 20.72 -16.68
N THR A 18 15.02 21.37 -16.42
CA THR A 18 16.31 20.75 -16.08
C THR A 18 16.49 20.44 -14.58
N ALA A 19 15.49 20.74 -13.74
CA ALA A 19 15.61 20.61 -12.28
C ALA A 19 15.98 19.19 -11.84
N PRO A 20 16.95 18.99 -10.93
CA PRO A 20 17.28 17.68 -10.38
C PRO A 20 16.14 17.11 -9.51
N GLN A 21 16.16 15.79 -9.30
CA GLN A 21 15.06 15.08 -8.62
C GLN A 21 14.78 15.59 -7.19
N HIS A 22 15.82 15.91 -6.44
CA HIS A 22 15.67 16.39 -5.06
C HIS A 22 14.97 17.76 -5.00
N GLU A 23 15.15 18.61 -6.02
CA GLU A 23 14.44 19.90 -6.11
C GLU A 23 12.95 19.71 -6.36
N VAL A 24 12.55 18.68 -7.10
CA VAL A 24 11.13 18.34 -7.31
C VAL A 24 10.44 18.01 -5.99
N THR A 25 11.08 17.23 -5.13
CA THR A 25 10.54 16.89 -3.79
C THR A 25 10.44 18.13 -2.92
N THR A 26 11.50 18.94 -2.84
CA THR A 26 11.49 20.18 -2.05
C THR A 26 10.43 21.16 -2.55
N ALA A 27 10.27 21.31 -3.86
CA ALA A 27 9.27 22.19 -4.45
C ALA A 27 7.85 21.71 -4.14
N TYR A 28 7.60 20.40 -4.21
CA TYR A 28 6.32 19.81 -3.82
C TYR A 28 5.99 20.07 -2.35
N GLU A 29 6.93 19.82 -1.43
CA GLU A 29 6.71 20.05 0.00
C GLU A 29 6.41 21.53 0.29
N ARG A 30 7.17 22.44 -0.34
CA ARG A 30 6.94 23.88 -0.24
C ARG A 30 5.57 24.28 -0.79
N ALA A 31 5.20 23.82 -1.98
CA ALA A 31 3.92 24.13 -2.58
C ALA A 31 2.77 23.58 -1.72
N LYS A 32 2.87 22.34 -1.25
CA LYS A 32 1.88 21.73 -0.37
C LYS A 32 1.70 22.52 0.93
N ALA A 33 2.79 22.96 1.56
CA ALA A 33 2.70 23.78 2.77
C ALA A 33 1.97 25.11 2.50
N THR A 34 2.28 25.78 1.39
CA THR A 34 1.67 27.06 1.02
C THR A 34 0.17 26.94 0.72
N TYR A 35 -0.22 25.88 0.00
CA TYR A 35 -1.57 25.72 -0.55
C TYR A 35 -2.47 24.77 0.26
N SER A 36 -1.95 24.14 1.32
CA SER A 36 -2.76 23.33 2.23
C SER A 36 -3.77 24.18 3.00
N GLY A 37 -4.92 23.59 3.33
CA GLY A 37 -5.94 24.24 4.17
C GLY A 37 -5.47 24.54 5.59
N GLU A 38 -4.28 24.09 5.99
CA GLU A 38 -3.65 24.41 7.27
C GLU A 38 -3.03 25.82 7.29
N ASN A 39 -2.88 26.49 6.13
CA ASN A 39 -2.39 27.86 6.04
C ASN A 39 -3.56 28.86 5.97
N PRO A 40 -3.87 29.63 7.02
CA PRO A 40 -5.01 30.55 7.03
C PRO A 40 -4.93 31.64 5.95
N ALA A 41 -3.73 31.97 5.47
CA ALA A 41 -3.53 33.00 4.45
C ALA A 41 -4.06 32.58 3.07
N ILE A 42 -4.23 31.29 2.79
CA ILE A 42 -4.61 30.81 1.46
C ILE A 42 -6.04 31.22 1.09
N TYR A 43 -6.95 31.19 2.05
CA TYR A 43 -8.36 31.57 1.89
C TYR A 43 -8.57 33.07 1.68
N THR A 44 -7.52 33.88 1.83
CA THR A 44 -7.55 35.32 1.52
C THR A 44 -7.32 35.58 0.03
N ILE A 45 -6.63 34.67 -0.66
CA ILE A 45 -6.25 34.81 -2.07
C ILE A 45 -7.08 33.90 -2.97
N PHE A 46 -7.49 32.73 -2.47
CA PHE A 46 -8.23 31.72 -3.23
C PHE A 46 -9.52 31.32 -2.52
N SER A 47 -10.53 30.95 -3.30
CA SER A 47 -11.68 30.23 -2.75
C SER A 47 -11.29 28.81 -2.31
N ASP A 48 -12.07 28.19 -1.42
CA ASP A 48 -11.84 26.80 -0.97
C ASP A 48 -11.81 25.81 -2.14
N HIS A 49 -12.61 26.07 -3.18
CA HIS A 49 -12.61 25.28 -4.41
C HIS A 49 -11.29 25.44 -5.18
N GLU A 50 -10.86 26.68 -5.43
CA GLU A 50 -9.64 26.96 -6.20
C GLU A 50 -8.38 26.45 -5.49
N ALA A 51 -8.33 26.52 -4.15
CA ALA A 51 -7.24 25.95 -3.37
C ALA A 51 -7.15 24.42 -3.54
N ARG A 52 -8.29 23.72 -3.54
CA ARG A 52 -8.34 22.26 -3.78
C ARG A 52 -7.92 21.89 -5.19
N GLU A 53 -8.33 22.66 -6.20
CA GLU A 53 -7.92 22.45 -7.58
C GLU A 53 -6.40 22.60 -7.73
N LEU A 54 -5.82 23.64 -7.12
CA LEU A 54 -4.38 23.86 -7.17
C LEU A 54 -3.59 22.76 -6.45
N LEU A 55 -4.07 22.30 -5.28
CA LEU A 55 -3.49 21.15 -4.60
C LEU A 55 -3.52 19.89 -5.47
N THR A 56 -4.62 19.65 -6.18
CA THR A 56 -4.73 18.51 -7.10
C THR A 56 -3.68 18.59 -8.20
N LEU A 57 -3.47 19.77 -8.79
CA LEU A 57 -2.44 19.99 -9.81
C LEU A 57 -1.02 19.79 -9.26
N ILE A 58 -0.75 20.26 -8.04
CA ILE A 58 0.54 20.06 -7.35
C ILE A 58 0.81 18.57 -7.11
N GLU A 59 -0.20 17.81 -6.70
CA GLU A 59 -0.10 16.37 -6.50
C GLU A 59 0.14 15.62 -7.81
N GLU A 60 -0.58 15.96 -8.88
CA GLU A 60 -0.34 15.39 -10.21
C GLU A 60 1.07 15.70 -10.72
N ALA A 61 1.52 16.95 -10.58
CA ALA A 61 2.85 17.37 -10.99
C ALA A 61 3.93 16.58 -10.27
N TYR A 62 3.80 16.41 -8.96
CA TYR A 62 4.74 15.59 -8.18
C TYR A 62 4.66 14.11 -8.53
N ALA A 63 3.47 13.56 -8.79
CA ALA A 63 3.33 12.16 -9.17
C ALA A 63 4.06 11.83 -10.49
N ILE A 64 4.05 12.76 -11.46
CA ILE A 64 4.79 12.62 -12.72
C ILE A 64 6.27 12.92 -12.55
N LEU A 65 6.62 14.11 -12.05
CA LEU A 65 8.02 14.58 -11.98
C LEU A 65 8.83 13.90 -10.86
N GLY A 66 8.16 13.37 -9.84
CA GLY A 66 8.73 12.59 -8.74
C GLY A 66 9.24 11.22 -9.17
N ASN A 67 8.66 10.65 -10.23
CA ASN A 67 9.02 9.34 -10.75
C ASN A 67 9.87 9.48 -12.01
N LYS A 68 11.13 9.04 -11.96
CA LYS A 68 12.09 9.14 -13.07
C LYS A 68 11.56 8.59 -14.41
N THR A 69 10.79 7.51 -14.39
CA THR A 69 10.21 6.90 -15.59
C THR A 69 9.08 7.76 -16.15
N LEU A 70 8.14 8.20 -15.30
CA LEU A 70 7.01 9.03 -15.72
C LEU A 70 7.50 10.40 -16.20
N ARG A 71 8.46 11.00 -15.50
CA ARG A 71 9.14 12.23 -15.89
C ARG A 71 9.78 12.11 -17.26
N GLY A 72 10.48 11.01 -17.57
CA GLY A 72 11.07 10.81 -18.89
C GLY A 72 10.03 10.76 -20.02
N ILE A 73 8.89 10.09 -19.80
CA ILE A 73 7.79 10.06 -20.76
C ILE A 73 7.17 11.45 -20.95
N TYR A 74 7.01 12.18 -19.85
CA TYR A 74 6.51 13.55 -19.85
C TYR A 74 7.44 14.49 -20.63
N ASP A 75 8.74 14.47 -20.34
CA ASP A 75 9.75 15.30 -21.00
C ASP A 75 9.81 15.01 -22.51
N GLN A 76 9.74 13.72 -22.88
CA GLN A 76 9.72 13.31 -24.29
C GLN A 76 8.51 13.89 -25.05
N ARG A 77 7.34 13.92 -24.40
CA ARG A 77 6.13 14.51 -24.99
C ARG A 77 6.18 16.02 -25.04
N LEU A 78 6.74 16.64 -24.00
CA LEU A 78 6.91 18.08 -23.92
C LEU A 78 7.85 18.61 -25.02
N LEU A 79 8.93 17.87 -25.33
CA LEU A 79 9.86 18.18 -26.41
C LEU A 79 9.31 17.92 -27.82
N GLY A 80 8.27 17.10 -27.95
CA GLY A 80 7.63 16.74 -29.23
C GLY A 80 6.90 17.90 -29.93
N GLY A 81 6.85 19.09 -29.32
CA GLY A 81 6.45 20.36 -29.97
C GLY A 81 4.99 20.48 -30.41
N GLN A 82 4.18 19.42 -30.30
CA GLN A 82 2.76 19.38 -30.70
C GLN A 82 1.86 18.68 -29.68
N ALA A 83 2.33 18.46 -28.44
CA ALA A 83 1.52 17.83 -27.42
C ALA A 83 0.38 18.77 -27.01
N GLN A 84 -0.86 18.40 -27.34
CA GLN A 84 -2.03 19.12 -26.86
C GLN A 84 -2.06 19.07 -25.31
N PRO A 85 -2.58 20.08 -24.60
CA PRO A 85 -2.62 20.07 -23.13
C PRO A 85 -3.21 18.78 -22.53
N LYS A 86 -4.14 18.14 -23.26
CA LYS A 86 -4.77 16.87 -22.89
C LYS A 86 -3.80 15.66 -22.95
N GLU A 87 -2.78 15.70 -23.78
CA GLU A 87 -1.75 14.65 -23.96
C GLU A 87 -0.59 14.74 -22.96
N LEU A 88 -0.53 15.86 -22.24
CA LEU A 88 0.36 16.09 -21.09
C LEU A 88 -0.37 15.87 -19.76
N SER A 89 -1.65 15.45 -19.79
CA SER A 89 -2.41 15.16 -18.58
C SER A 89 -1.89 13.92 -17.85
N TYR A 90 -2.04 13.91 -16.52
CA TYR A 90 -1.65 12.80 -15.64
C TYR A 90 -2.10 11.43 -16.18
N GLN A 91 -3.36 11.30 -16.55
CA GLN A 91 -3.94 10.04 -17.07
C GLN A 91 -3.28 9.58 -18.38
N SER A 92 -2.94 10.51 -19.26
CA SER A 92 -2.32 10.19 -20.55
C SER A 92 -0.88 9.68 -20.37
N ILE A 93 -0.13 10.21 -19.39
CA ILE A 93 1.23 9.78 -19.08
C ILE A 93 1.22 8.41 -18.41
N LEU A 94 0.28 8.18 -17.49
CA LEU A 94 0.10 6.85 -16.89
C LEU A 94 -0.27 5.79 -17.92
N THR A 95 -1.16 6.11 -18.85
CA THR A 95 -1.54 5.18 -19.93
C THR A 95 -0.35 4.83 -20.81
N ALA A 96 0.48 5.83 -21.13
CA ALA A 96 1.72 5.64 -21.90
C ALA A 96 2.74 4.78 -21.15
N SER A 97 2.93 5.06 -19.86
CA SER A 97 3.82 4.29 -18.99
C SER A 97 3.39 2.83 -18.92
N ARG A 98 2.09 2.55 -18.77
CA ARG A 98 1.52 1.19 -18.79
C ARG A 98 1.71 0.48 -20.14
N ALA A 99 1.72 1.21 -21.25
CA ALA A 99 1.96 0.62 -22.56
C ALA A 99 3.44 0.28 -22.79
N LEU A 100 4.36 1.12 -22.30
CA LEU A 100 5.82 0.94 -22.42
C LEU A 100 6.36 -0.08 -21.42
N PHE A 101 5.79 -0.07 -20.22
CA PHE A 101 6.05 -0.98 -19.14
C PHE A 101 4.71 -1.58 -18.74
N PRO A 102 4.20 -2.60 -19.46
CA PRO A 102 3.08 -3.36 -18.94
C PRO A 102 3.49 -3.79 -17.55
N GLU A 103 2.79 -3.27 -16.54
CA GLU A 103 2.96 -3.80 -15.21
C GLU A 103 2.64 -5.29 -15.34
N ASN A 104 3.68 -6.11 -15.31
CA ASN A 104 3.59 -7.36 -14.58
C ASN A 104 3.33 -6.94 -13.12
N LYS A 105 2.13 -6.41 -12.83
CA LYS A 105 1.43 -6.85 -11.63
C LYS A 105 1.61 -8.35 -11.73
N PRO A 106 2.38 -9.00 -10.84
CA PRO A 106 2.31 -10.44 -10.81
C PRO A 106 0.83 -10.66 -10.62
N GLU A 107 0.15 -11.15 -11.66
CA GLU A 107 -1.24 -11.52 -11.58
C GLU A 107 -1.32 -12.22 -10.25
N GLU A 108 -2.13 -11.68 -9.33
CA GLU A 108 -2.48 -12.46 -8.18
C GLU A 108 -3.14 -13.68 -8.80
N LYS A 109 -2.35 -14.73 -9.08
CA LYS A 109 -2.83 -16.04 -9.46
C LYS A 109 -3.65 -16.42 -8.25
N LYS A 110 -4.93 -16.01 -8.25
CA LYS A 110 -5.92 -16.40 -7.26
C LYS A 110 -5.69 -17.89 -7.14
N ASN A 111 -5.33 -18.33 -5.96
CA ASN A 111 -5.02 -19.73 -5.77
C ASN A 111 -6.26 -20.48 -6.26
N GLU A 112 -6.10 -21.30 -7.30
CA GLU A 112 -7.16 -22.16 -7.77
C GLU A 112 -7.31 -23.26 -6.73
N TYR A 113 -8.10 -22.97 -5.69
CA TYR A 113 -8.56 -23.96 -4.73
C TYR A 113 -10.02 -24.28 -5.02
N LYS A 114 -10.40 -25.54 -4.82
CA LYS A 114 -11.79 -25.96 -4.96
C LYS A 114 -12.55 -25.42 -3.74
N ILE A 115 -13.55 -24.57 -4.00
CA ILE A 115 -14.37 -23.99 -2.94
C ILE A 115 -15.18 -25.11 -2.30
N ASP A 116 -14.95 -25.33 -1.01
CA ASP A 116 -15.76 -26.19 -0.16
C ASP A 116 -16.68 -25.29 0.67
N GLU A 117 -17.98 -25.27 0.32
CA GLU A 117 -18.97 -24.42 0.99
C GLU A 117 -19.05 -24.68 2.50
N ILE A 118 -18.83 -25.93 2.94
CA ILE A 118 -18.87 -26.30 4.35
C ILE A 118 -17.67 -25.70 5.07
N PHE A 119 -16.50 -25.76 4.45
CA PHE A 119 -15.28 -25.22 5.04
C PHE A 119 -15.25 -23.68 5.01
N GLU A 120 -15.72 -23.04 3.94
CA GLU A 120 -15.87 -21.57 3.90
C GLU A 120 -16.83 -21.07 4.98
N LYS A 121 -17.95 -21.77 5.21
CA LYS A 121 -18.85 -21.44 6.32
C LYS A 121 -18.15 -21.59 7.67
N LYS A 122 -17.36 -22.64 7.85
CA LYS A 122 -16.55 -22.82 9.07
C LYS A 122 -15.53 -21.71 9.26
N ILE A 123 -14.87 -21.25 8.19
CA ILE A 123 -13.93 -20.12 8.22
C ILE A 123 -14.67 -18.83 8.63
N SER A 124 -15.83 -18.56 8.02
CA SER A 124 -16.64 -17.38 8.28
C SER A 124 -17.17 -17.32 9.72
N ASP A 125 -17.62 -18.46 10.26
CA ASP A 125 -18.17 -18.56 11.62
C ASP A 125 -17.08 -18.68 12.71
N CYS A 126 -15.80 -18.80 12.32
CA CYS A 126 -14.71 -19.02 13.25
C CYS A 126 -14.35 -17.76 14.05
N LYS A 127 -14.42 -17.88 15.38
CA LYS A 127 -14.04 -16.81 16.34
C LYS A 127 -12.71 -17.09 17.03
N GLU A 128 -12.27 -18.34 17.07
CA GLU A 128 -11.05 -18.79 17.74
C GLU A 128 -9.99 -19.18 16.70
N TRP A 129 -8.94 -18.36 16.61
CA TRP A 129 -7.91 -18.51 15.58
C TRP A 129 -6.59 -18.94 16.22
N ASP A 130 -6.22 -20.21 16.04
CA ASP A 130 -4.92 -20.74 16.44
C ASP A 130 -4.03 -21.06 15.23
N GLY A 131 -2.80 -21.50 15.50
CA GLY A 131 -1.85 -21.87 14.46
C GLY A 131 -2.34 -23.03 13.59
N GLU A 132 -2.99 -24.02 14.19
CA GLU A 132 -3.47 -25.21 13.48
C GLU A 132 -4.60 -24.86 12.50
N PHE A 133 -5.52 -23.99 12.89
CA PHE A 133 -6.60 -23.56 12.01
C PHE A 133 -6.08 -22.65 10.89
N LEU A 134 -5.13 -21.76 11.17
CA LEU A 134 -4.45 -20.97 10.13
C LEU A 134 -3.75 -21.87 9.10
N LYS A 135 -3.09 -22.94 9.56
CA LYS A 135 -2.50 -23.97 8.70
C LYS A 135 -3.55 -24.66 7.82
N LYS A 136 -4.68 -25.08 8.40
CA LYS A 136 -5.79 -25.70 7.65
C LYS A 136 -6.34 -24.77 6.57
N VAL A 137 -6.51 -23.47 6.87
CA VAL A 137 -6.95 -22.48 5.88
C VAL A 137 -5.90 -22.28 4.78
N ARG A 138 -4.61 -22.22 5.13
CA ARG A 138 -3.52 -22.13 4.17
C ARG A 138 -3.53 -23.32 3.19
N GLU A 139 -3.61 -24.53 3.74
CA GLU A 139 -3.58 -25.78 2.97
C GLU A 139 -4.84 -25.95 2.11
N TYR A 140 -6.01 -25.60 2.66
CA TYR A 140 -7.26 -25.55 1.90
C TYR A 140 -7.17 -24.62 0.68
N LYS A 141 -6.50 -23.47 0.82
CA LYS A 141 -6.26 -22.55 -0.29
C LYS A 141 -5.09 -22.96 -1.19
N CYS A 142 -4.54 -24.17 -1.02
CA CYS A 142 -3.40 -24.71 -1.79
C CYS A 142 -2.14 -23.83 -1.74
N ILE A 143 -1.87 -23.19 -0.59
CA ILE A 143 -0.72 -22.28 -0.46
C ILE A 143 0.42 -22.96 0.32
N GLY A 144 1.60 -23.07 -0.31
CA GLY A 144 2.82 -23.50 0.37
C GLY A 144 3.43 -22.41 1.27
N LEU A 145 4.25 -22.82 2.25
CA LEU A 145 4.97 -21.89 3.12
C LEU A 145 5.90 -20.97 2.33
N ASP A 146 6.58 -21.47 1.30
CA ASP A 146 7.50 -20.68 0.47
C ASP A 146 6.77 -19.53 -0.24
N ARG A 147 5.61 -19.82 -0.83
CA ARG A 147 4.77 -18.81 -1.48
C ARG A 147 4.23 -17.79 -0.49
N MET A 148 3.83 -18.22 0.71
CA MET A 148 3.39 -17.32 1.76
C MET A 148 4.53 -16.44 2.26
N SER A 149 5.73 -17.00 2.42
CA SER A 149 6.95 -16.30 2.81
C SER A 149 7.32 -15.22 1.80
N GLU A 150 7.31 -15.55 0.51
CA GLU A 150 7.58 -14.59 -0.57
C GLU A 150 6.63 -13.39 -0.58
N LYS A 151 5.35 -13.63 -0.28
CA LYS A 151 4.28 -12.63 -0.34
C LYS A 151 4.18 -11.80 0.93
N THR A 152 4.29 -12.44 2.09
CA THR A 152 4.24 -11.75 3.39
C THR A 152 5.58 -11.17 3.81
N LYS A 153 6.68 -11.55 3.16
CA LYS A 153 8.06 -11.23 3.57
C LYS A 153 8.41 -11.74 4.97
N ILE A 154 7.67 -12.72 5.47
CA ILE A 154 7.95 -13.41 6.73
C ILE A 154 8.70 -14.69 6.41
N ASN A 155 9.84 -14.91 7.06
CA ASN A 155 10.62 -16.14 6.88
C ASN A 155 9.76 -17.40 7.11
N SER A 156 9.88 -18.41 6.24
CA SER A 156 9.15 -19.68 6.33
C SER A 156 9.31 -20.38 7.70
N TYR A 157 10.45 -20.19 8.37
CA TYR A 157 10.67 -20.65 9.74
C TYR A 157 9.65 -20.07 10.73
N TYR A 158 9.40 -18.76 10.68
CA TYR A 158 8.42 -18.10 11.55
C TYR A 158 6.99 -18.47 11.18
N LEU A 159 6.69 -18.64 9.88
CA LEU A 159 5.38 -19.11 9.44
C LEU A 159 5.08 -20.53 9.98
N ASN A 160 6.07 -21.42 9.95
CA ASN A 160 5.96 -22.74 10.55
C ASN A 160 5.75 -22.66 12.08
N ALA A 161 6.56 -21.85 12.78
CA ALA A 161 6.41 -21.65 14.21
C ALA A 161 5.05 -21.04 14.60
N LEU A 162 4.50 -20.13 13.79
CA LEU A 162 3.14 -19.58 13.96
C LEU A 162 2.08 -20.68 13.84
N GLU A 163 2.17 -21.53 12.82
CA GLU A 163 1.25 -22.62 12.58
C GLU A 163 1.34 -23.74 13.62
N GLY A 164 2.55 -24.02 14.11
CA GLY A 164 2.78 -24.93 15.23
C GLY A 164 2.39 -24.34 16.59
N MET A 165 2.14 -23.03 16.64
CA MET A 165 2.00 -22.25 17.88
C MET A 165 3.15 -22.54 18.86
N ASP A 166 4.38 -22.55 18.34
CA ASP A 166 5.63 -22.75 19.09
C ASP A 166 6.21 -21.39 19.50
N PRO A 167 6.09 -20.98 20.77
CA PRO A 167 6.60 -19.68 21.20
C PRO A 167 8.12 -19.59 21.22
N SER A 168 8.83 -20.71 21.32
CA SER A 168 10.29 -20.74 21.38
C SER A 168 10.90 -20.35 20.02
N GLY A 169 10.20 -20.67 18.93
CA GLY A 169 10.57 -20.32 17.56
C GLY A 169 10.12 -18.93 17.11
N LEU A 170 9.44 -18.16 17.96
CA LEU A 170 8.85 -16.87 17.58
C LEU A 170 9.55 -15.68 18.25
N PRO A 171 9.62 -14.51 17.57
CA PRO A 171 10.18 -13.29 18.15
C PRO A 171 9.25 -12.69 19.21
N ALA A 172 9.58 -11.49 19.72
CA ALA A 172 8.77 -10.83 20.74
C ALA A 172 7.28 -10.67 20.32
N PRO A 173 6.32 -10.75 21.26
CA PRO A 173 4.88 -10.82 20.95
C PRO A 173 4.33 -9.72 20.02
N VAL A 174 4.95 -8.53 20.03
CA VAL A 174 4.59 -7.42 19.14
C VAL A 174 4.84 -7.77 17.66
N PHE A 175 5.91 -8.50 17.35
CA PHE A 175 6.22 -8.98 16.01
C PHE A 175 5.30 -10.13 15.61
N VAL A 176 5.01 -11.05 16.53
CA VAL A 176 4.07 -12.17 16.33
C VAL A 176 2.71 -11.64 15.86
N ARG A 177 2.19 -10.62 16.53
CA ARG A 177 0.93 -9.96 16.11
C ARG A 177 1.01 -9.43 14.68
N GLY A 178 2.11 -8.75 14.33
CA GLY A 178 2.35 -8.23 12.98
C GLY A 178 2.41 -9.34 11.92
N TYR A 179 2.99 -10.50 12.26
CA TYR A 179 3.03 -11.65 11.37
C TYR A 179 1.66 -12.26 11.15
N VAL A 180 0.87 -12.43 12.22
CA VAL A 180 -0.50 -12.96 12.12
C VAL A 180 -1.39 -12.06 11.28
N ILE A 181 -1.28 -10.73 11.41
CA ILE A 181 -2.01 -9.77 10.57
C ILE A 181 -1.67 -9.97 9.09
N GLN A 182 -0.39 -10.11 8.75
CA GLN A 182 0.06 -10.30 7.37
C GLN A 182 -0.42 -11.64 6.79
N VAL A 183 -0.35 -12.72 7.58
CA VAL A 183 -0.87 -14.04 7.20
C VAL A 183 -2.38 -13.97 6.97
N ALA A 184 -3.14 -13.35 7.88
CA ALA A 184 -4.59 -13.22 7.75
C ALA A 184 -5.00 -12.43 6.52
N LYS A 185 -4.35 -11.29 6.24
CA LYS A 185 -4.56 -10.51 5.01
C LYS A 185 -4.30 -11.35 3.77
N PHE A 186 -3.20 -12.09 3.75
CA PHE A 186 -2.82 -12.91 2.60
C PHE A 186 -3.77 -14.10 2.39
N LEU A 187 -4.37 -14.65 3.45
CA LEU A 187 -5.38 -15.70 3.37
C LEU A 187 -6.79 -15.17 3.04
N GLY A 188 -6.98 -13.85 2.98
CA GLY A 188 -8.29 -13.22 2.76
C GLY A 188 -9.21 -13.31 3.98
N LEU A 189 -8.65 -13.31 5.19
CA LEU A 189 -9.36 -13.36 6.45
C LEU A 189 -9.48 -11.96 7.08
N ASN A 190 -10.35 -11.82 8.09
CA ASN A 190 -10.40 -10.60 8.91
C ASN A 190 -9.14 -10.52 9.81
N ASP A 191 -8.19 -9.70 9.41
CA ASP A 191 -6.88 -9.57 10.04
C ASP A 191 -6.94 -9.16 11.51
N LYS A 192 -7.83 -8.22 11.87
CA LYS A 192 -8.00 -7.78 13.25
C LYS A 192 -8.54 -8.90 14.14
N THR A 193 -9.62 -9.56 13.73
CA THR A 193 -10.24 -10.65 14.52
C THR A 193 -9.30 -11.83 14.69
N VAL A 194 -8.61 -12.22 13.62
CA VAL A 194 -7.63 -13.32 13.64
C VAL A 194 -6.48 -12.98 14.59
N ALA A 195 -5.90 -11.78 14.47
CA ALA A 195 -4.76 -11.38 15.30
C ALA A 195 -5.13 -11.24 16.77
N ASP A 196 -6.30 -10.69 17.10
CA ASP A 196 -6.76 -10.56 18.49
C ASP A 196 -6.98 -11.93 19.13
N SER A 197 -7.64 -12.83 18.40
CA SER A 197 -7.94 -14.19 18.86
C SER A 197 -6.66 -15.03 19.01
N TYR A 198 -5.77 -15.00 18.01
CA TYR A 198 -4.49 -15.69 18.06
C TYR A 198 -3.63 -15.20 19.23
N MET A 199 -3.49 -13.89 19.39
CA MET A 199 -2.66 -13.33 20.46
C MET A 199 -3.21 -13.65 21.85
N LYS A 200 -4.53 -13.81 22.01
CA LYS A 200 -5.14 -14.27 23.27
C LYS A 200 -4.69 -15.69 23.62
N ILE A 201 -4.73 -16.60 22.64
CA ILE A 201 -4.30 -17.99 22.83
C ILE A 201 -2.79 -18.07 23.04
N PHE A 202 -2.02 -17.31 22.25
CA PHE A 202 -0.56 -17.25 22.33
C PHE A 202 -0.08 -16.80 23.71
N ARG A 203 -0.65 -15.71 24.25
CA ARG A 203 -0.31 -15.21 25.59
C ARG A 203 -0.58 -16.23 26.69
N ALA A 204 -1.71 -16.93 26.62
CA ALA A 204 -2.07 -17.96 27.59
C ALA A 204 -1.07 -19.14 27.60
N ARG A 205 -0.31 -19.35 26.53
CA ARG A 205 0.75 -20.36 26.46
C ARG A 205 2.14 -19.82 26.83
N THR A 206 2.40 -18.52 26.66
CA THR A 206 3.70 -17.91 26.96
C THR A 206 3.82 -17.33 28.36
N GLU A 207 2.71 -16.96 28.99
CA GLU A 207 2.71 -16.46 30.37
C GLU A 207 2.77 -17.65 31.34
N PRO A 208 3.77 -17.73 32.24
CA PRO A 208 3.77 -18.74 33.28
C PRO A 208 2.53 -18.55 34.18
N GLN A 209 1.81 -19.63 34.47
CA GLN A 209 0.68 -19.65 35.42
C GLN A 209 1.14 -19.31 36.86
N HIS A 210 1.56 -18.08 37.16
CA HIS A 210 1.84 -17.66 38.54
C HIS A 210 1.47 -16.17 38.75
N ALA A 211 0.18 -15.92 38.93
CA ALA A 211 -0.35 -14.80 39.72
C ALA A 211 -1.81 -15.07 40.14
N ARG A 212 -2.07 -16.24 40.72
CA ARG A 212 -3.24 -16.48 41.59
C ARG A 212 -2.76 -17.12 42.89
N SER A 213 -2.00 -16.34 43.64
CA SER A 213 -1.93 -16.45 45.10
C SER A 213 -1.28 -15.18 45.63
N LYS A 214 -2.11 -14.24 46.04
CA LYS A 214 -2.01 -13.52 47.32
C LYS A 214 -3.38 -12.96 47.64
#